data_AF-A0A165TR61-F1
#
_entry.id   AF-A0A165TR61-F1
#
_cell.length_a   1.000
_cell.length_b   1.000
_cell.length_c   1.000
_cell.angle_alpha   90.00
_cell.angle_beta   90.00
_cell.angle_gamma   90.00
#
_symmetry.space_group_name_H-M   'P 1'
#
loop_
_entity.id
_entity.type
_entity.pdbx_description
1 polymer ?
#
loop_
_entity_poly.entity_id
_entity_poly.type
_entity_poly.pdbx_seq_one_letter_code
_entity_poly.pdbx_strand_id
1 'polypeptide(L)'
;MKYLLSIPLLLAATYTAAACPTLRPEDAPVPVDGMTATQVEMQASQDAANQYVEEILLFLECNAHRLHDLEHNYYVHQAFTAAETYNAELQEFRGRDTVAGR
;
A
#
# COMPACT_ATOMS: atom_id res chain seq x y z
N MET A 1 -39.86 -9.24 -43.31
CA MET A 1 -40.75 -9.25 -42.12
C MET A 1 -40.11 -10.11 -41.06
N LYS A 2 -40.05 -9.60 -39.80
CA LYS A 2 -40.06 -10.34 -38.51
C LYS A 2 -39.15 -11.58 -38.40
N TYR A 3 -38.25 -11.70 -37.44
CA TYR A 3 -38.48 -11.66 -35.99
C TYR A 3 -37.15 -11.28 -35.29
N LEU A 4 -37.19 -10.26 -34.42
CA LEU A 4 -37.20 -10.34 -32.95
C LEU A 4 -35.79 -10.50 -32.35
N LEU A 5 -35.32 -9.46 -31.67
CA LEU A 5 -35.23 -9.40 -30.19
C LEU A 5 -34.02 -10.22 -29.68
N SER A 6 -32.89 -9.57 -29.38
CA SER A 6 -32.60 -8.89 -28.11
C SER A 6 -32.22 -9.85 -26.97
N ILE A 7 -31.01 -9.61 -26.42
CA ILE A 7 -30.61 -9.77 -25.00
C ILE A 7 -30.23 -11.22 -24.60
N PRO A 8 -29.17 -11.47 -23.77
CA PRO A 8 -28.46 -10.53 -22.91
C PRO A 8 -26.93 -10.52 -23.05
N LEU A 9 -26.41 -9.30 -23.05
CA LEU A 9 -25.18 -8.93 -22.36
C LEU A 9 -25.46 -9.07 -20.85
N LEU A 10 -25.21 -10.23 -20.24
CA LEU A 10 -25.21 -10.35 -18.78
C LEU A 10 -24.19 -11.39 -18.31
N LEU A 11 -23.38 -10.93 -17.35
CA LEU A 11 -22.73 -11.72 -16.31
C LEU A 11 -21.44 -12.45 -16.70
N ALA A 12 -20.52 -11.71 -17.32
CA ALA A 12 -19.11 -11.83 -16.96
C ALA A 12 -18.66 -10.57 -16.22
N ALA A 13 -19.48 -10.09 -15.29
CA ALA A 13 -18.91 -9.48 -14.09
C ALA A 13 -18.24 -10.64 -13.35
N THR A 14 -17.05 -11.02 -13.80
CA THR A 14 -16.12 -11.72 -12.92
C THR A 14 -15.94 -10.77 -11.77
N TYR A 15 -16.67 -11.03 -10.69
CA TYR A 15 -16.35 -10.55 -9.38
C TYR A 15 -14.90 -10.97 -9.14
N THR A 16 -13.95 -10.11 -9.52
CA THR A 16 -12.72 -9.98 -8.77
C THR A 16 -13.12 -9.37 -7.42
N ALA A 17 -13.96 -10.09 -6.67
CA ALA A 17 -13.93 -9.99 -5.24
C ALA A 17 -12.53 -10.50 -4.91
N ALA A 18 -11.57 -9.57 -4.88
CA ALA A 18 -10.33 -9.81 -4.17
C ALA A 18 -10.75 -10.46 -2.86
N ALA A 19 -10.31 -11.70 -2.64
CA ALA A 19 -10.68 -12.44 -1.46
C ALA A 19 -10.29 -11.56 -0.27
N CYS A 20 -11.28 -10.99 0.41
CA CYS A 20 -11.03 -9.94 1.40
C CYS A 20 -10.06 -10.48 2.43
N PRO A 21 -8.85 -9.89 2.58
CA PRO A 21 -7.86 -10.43 3.46
C PRO A 21 -8.39 -10.37 4.90
N THR A 22 -8.59 -11.55 5.48
CA THR A 22 -8.89 -11.71 6.91
C THR A 22 -7.63 -11.75 7.75
N LEU A 23 -6.49 -12.04 7.11
CA LEU A 23 -5.18 -12.04 7.75
C LEU A 23 -4.68 -10.61 7.85
N ARG A 24 -4.15 -10.30 9.04
CA ARG A 24 -3.45 -9.05 9.30
C ARG A 24 -2.23 -8.94 8.37
N PRO A 25 -1.95 -7.76 7.80
CA PRO A 25 -0.68 -7.51 7.10
C PRO A 25 0.54 -7.89 7.95
N GLU A 26 1.63 -8.31 7.30
CA GLU A 26 2.87 -8.71 7.97
C GLU A 26 3.53 -7.52 8.71
N ASP A 27 4.69 -7.72 9.35
CA ASP A 27 5.36 -6.63 10.06
C ASP A 27 5.80 -5.52 9.09
N ALA A 28 5.77 -4.26 9.55
CA ALA A 28 6.13 -3.11 8.74
C ALA A 28 7.55 -3.26 8.14
N PRO A 29 7.77 -2.88 6.87
CA PRO A 29 9.07 -2.98 6.25
C PRO A 29 10.06 -2.04 6.96
N VAL A 30 11.29 -2.53 7.17
CA VAL A 30 12.38 -1.70 7.66
C VAL A 30 12.95 -0.92 6.47
N PRO A 31 12.90 0.42 6.47
CA PRO A 31 13.45 1.19 5.37
C PRO A 31 14.98 1.08 5.35
N VAL A 32 15.54 1.20 4.15
CA VAL A 32 17.01 1.25 3.99
C VAL A 32 17.55 2.59 4.47
N ASP A 33 18.76 2.57 5.01
CA ASP A 33 19.44 3.77 5.51
C ASP A 33 19.74 4.75 4.37
N GLY A 34 19.08 5.91 4.38
CA GLY A 34 19.21 6.96 3.39
C GLY A 34 20.63 7.51 3.28
N MET A 35 21.45 7.40 4.34
CA MET A 35 22.83 7.87 4.33
C MET A 35 23.77 6.99 3.50
N THR A 36 23.44 5.71 3.32
CA THR A 36 24.31 4.73 2.66
C THR A 36 23.68 4.04 1.46
N ALA A 37 22.35 4.05 1.35
CA ALA A 37 21.62 3.39 0.27
C ALA A 37 21.97 3.94 -1.11
N THR A 38 21.86 3.06 -2.09
CA THR A 38 21.85 3.36 -3.53
C THR A 38 20.45 3.74 -4.00
N GLN A 39 20.35 4.35 -5.18
CA GLN A 39 19.04 4.70 -5.76
C GLN A 39 18.13 3.47 -5.95
N VAL A 40 18.71 2.32 -6.33
CA VAL A 40 17.94 1.08 -6.53
C VAL A 40 17.39 0.55 -5.20
N GLU A 41 18.19 0.61 -4.14
CA GLU A 41 17.75 0.22 -2.79
C GLU A 41 16.66 1.16 -2.26
N MET A 42 16.80 2.46 -2.48
CA MET A 42 15.76 3.44 -2.13
C MET A 42 14.45 3.22 -2.88
N GLN A 43 14.51 2.81 -4.15
CA GLN A 43 13.31 2.47 -4.92
C GLN A 43 12.66 1.18 -4.39
N ALA A 44 13.45 0.14 -4.15
CA ALA A 44 12.93 -1.10 -3.57
C ALA A 44 12.29 -0.87 -2.20
N SER A 45 12.90 -0.01 -1.37
CA SER A 45 12.35 0.39 -0.08
C SER A 45 11.06 1.20 -0.21
N GLN A 46 10.92 2.02 -1.27
CA GLN A 46 9.68 2.74 -1.57
C GLN A 46 8.56 1.77 -1.92
N ASP A 47 8.86 0.82 -2.81
CA ASP A 47 7.89 -0.15 -3.28
C ASP A 47 7.38 -1.02 -2.12
N ALA A 48 8.28 -1.42 -1.20
CA ALA A 48 7.92 -2.15 0.01
C ALA A 48 7.01 -1.33 0.96
N ALA A 49 7.33 -0.05 1.18
CA ALA A 49 6.50 0.84 2.00
C ALA A 49 5.11 1.05 1.38
N ASN A 50 5.04 1.27 0.07
CA ASN A 50 3.77 1.42 -0.66
C ASN A 50 2.93 0.16 -0.58
N GLN A 51 3.53 -1.01 -0.83
CA GLN A 51 2.84 -2.30 -0.74
C GLN A 51 2.26 -2.51 0.66
N TYR A 52 3.03 -2.21 1.71
CA TYR A 52 2.55 -2.34 3.09
C TYR A 52 1.35 -1.44 3.39
N VAL A 53 1.40 -0.19 2.93
CA VAL A 53 0.28 0.76 3.08
C VAL A 53 -0.95 0.26 2.32
N GLU A 54 -0.79 -0.23 1.09
CA GLU A 54 -1.88 -0.80 0.30
C GLU A 54 -2.50 -2.03 0.96
N GLU A 55 -1.69 -2.92 1.53
CA GLU A 55 -2.16 -4.09 2.27
C GLU A 55 -2.97 -3.69 3.51
N ILE A 56 -2.53 -2.66 4.25
CA ILE A 56 -3.30 -2.12 5.38
C ILE A 56 -4.62 -1.51 4.91
N LEU A 57 -4.60 -0.69 3.85
CA LEU A 57 -5.81 -0.07 3.32
C LEU A 57 -6.83 -1.13 2.90
N LEU A 58 -6.37 -2.15 2.17
CA LEU A 58 -7.22 -3.27 1.76
C LEU A 58 -7.77 -4.04 2.96
N PHE A 59 -6.94 -4.30 3.98
CA PHE A 59 -7.37 -4.96 5.21
C PHE A 59 -8.44 -4.15 5.96
N LEU A 60 -8.23 -2.83 6.10
CA LEU A 60 -9.17 -1.93 6.76
C LEU A 60 -10.49 -1.86 6.00
N GLU A 61 -10.46 -1.70 4.68
CA GLU A 61 -11.65 -1.67 3.83
C GLU A 61 -12.46 -2.97 3.94
N CYS A 62 -11.78 -4.11 3.88
CA CYS A 62 -12.42 -5.42 3.96
C CYS A 62 -12.98 -5.75 5.36
N ASN A 63 -12.45 -5.13 6.41
CA ASN A 63 -12.84 -5.42 7.79
C ASN A 63 -13.50 -4.20 8.48
N ALA A 64 -13.92 -3.18 7.73
CA ALA A 64 -14.46 -1.92 8.26
C ALA A 64 -15.64 -2.10 9.23
N HIS A 65 -16.46 -3.14 9.05
CA HIS A 65 -17.62 -3.44 9.92
C HIS A 65 -17.29 -4.41 11.07
N ARG A 66 -16.06 -4.94 11.12
CA ARG A 66 -15.64 -5.99 12.06
C ARG A 66 -14.58 -5.51 13.04
N LEU A 67 -13.79 -4.52 12.65
CA LEU A 67 -12.74 -3.95 13.50
C LEU A 67 -13.34 -3.01 14.53
N HIS A 68 -12.82 -3.08 15.75
CA HIS A 68 -13.09 -2.07 16.76
C HIS A 68 -12.32 -0.78 16.41
N ASP A 69 -12.83 0.40 16.80
CA ASP A 69 -12.23 1.70 16.50
C ASP A 69 -10.74 1.79 16.89
N LEU A 70 -10.37 1.20 18.03
CA LEU A 70 -8.98 1.12 18.49
C LEU A 70 -8.10 0.31 17.54
N GLU A 71 -8.59 -0.82 17.02
CA GLU A 71 -7.85 -1.66 16.07
C GLU A 71 -7.72 -0.94 14.73
N HIS A 72 -8.80 -0.33 14.25
CA HIS A 72 -8.78 0.50 13.04
C HIS A 72 -7.71 1.59 13.14
N ASN A 73 -7.73 2.37 14.22
CA ASN A 73 -6.77 3.45 14.43
C ASN A 73 -5.32 2.94 14.59
N TYR A 74 -5.14 1.77 15.20
CA TYR A 74 -3.83 1.13 15.26
C TYR A 74 -3.26 0.85 13.86
N TYR A 75 -4.05 0.25 12.95
CA TYR A 75 -3.57 -0.04 11.60
C TYR A 75 -3.36 1.23 10.77
N VAL A 76 -4.24 2.23 10.90
CA VAL A 76 -4.01 3.55 10.27
C VAL A 76 -2.69 4.16 10.76
N HIS A 77 -2.41 4.07 12.05
CA HIS A 77 -1.15 4.56 12.61
C HIS A 77 0.06 3.78 12.08
N GLN A 78 -0.02 2.45 11.97
CA GLN A 78 1.06 1.63 11.40
C GLN A 78 1.38 2.01 9.95
N ALA A 79 0.36 2.16 9.10
CA ALA A 79 0.56 2.60 7.71
C ALA A 79 1.23 3.98 7.65
N PHE A 80 0.76 4.91 8.48
CA PHE A 80 1.32 6.25 8.54
C PHE A 80 2.79 6.25 9.01
N THR A 81 3.10 5.51 10.09
CA THR A 81 4.46 5.39 10.61
C THR A 81 5.41 4.75 9.59
N ALA A 82 4.99 3.71 8.88
CA ALA A 82 5.82 3.11 7.82
C ALA A 82 6.17 4.12 6.72
N ALA A 83 5.17 4.90 6.27
CA ALA A 83 5.37 5.93 5.27
C ALA A 83 6.26 7.09 5.78
N GLU A 84 6.04 7.56 7.01
CA GLU A 84 6.89 8.58 7.64
C GLU A 84 8.34 8.12 7.78
N THR A 85 8.56 6.87 8.19
CA THR A 85 9.91 6.33 8.38
C THR A 85 10.65 6.27 7.05
N TYR A 86 10.02 5.76 5.98
CA TYR A 86 10.61 5.81 4.64
C TYR A 86 10.89 7.24 4.17
N ASN A 87 9.97 8.18 4.41
CA ASN A 87 10.13 9.57 3.98
C ASN A 87 11.29 10.27 4.70
N ALA A 88 11.56 9.94 5.96
CA ALA A 88 12.73 10.42 6.69
C ALA A 88 14.03 9.96 6.00
N GLU A 89 14.15 8.66 5.71
CA GLU A 89 15.32 8.11 5.00
C GLU A 89 15.46 8.70 3.59
N LEU A 90 14.36 8.93 2.88
CA LEU A 90 14.37 9.59 1.57
C LEU A 90 14.87 11.04 1.65
N GLN A 91 14.56 11.75 2.74
CA GLN A 91 15.08 13.09 2.96
C GLN A 91 16.59 13.06 3.19
N GLU A 92 17.09 12.11 3.97
CA GLU A 92 18.54 11.92 4.18
C GLU A 92 19.26 11.57 2.87
N PHE A 93 18.72 10.64 2.10
CA PHE A 93 19.24 10.26 0.78
C PHE A 93 19.36 11.47 -0.15
N ARG A 94 18.29 12.27 -0.27
CA ARG A 94 18.29 13.48 -1.10
C ARG A 94 19.23 14.56 -0.56
N GLY A 95 19.40 14.63 0.75
CA GLY A 95 20.31 15.57 1.42
C GLY A 95 21.77 15.32 1.03
N ARG A 96 22.19 14.07 0.85
CA ARG A 96 23.55 13.72 0.43
C ARG A 96 23.96 14.38 -0.89
N ASP A 97 23.12 14.27 -1.91
CA ASP A 97 23.40 14.82 -3.23
C ASP A 97 23.52 16.35 -3.20
N THR A 98 22.74 17.01 -2.34
CA THR A 98 22.81 18.46 -2.17
C THR A 98 24.07 18.95 -1.45
N VAL A 99 24.67 18.12 -0.58
CA VAL A 99 25.91 18.44 0.15
C VAL A 99 27.14 18.10 -0.68
N ALA A 100 27.12 17.01 -1.45
CA ALA A 100 28.22 16.60 -2.32
C ALA A 100 28.40 17.49 -3.57
N GLY A 101 27.37 18.26 -3.95
CA GLY A 101 27.39 19.19 -5.07
C GLY A 101 27.85 20.63 -4.76
N ARG A 102 28.37 20.90 -3.54
CA ARG A 102 28.96 22.19 -3.15
C ARG A 102 30.47 22.15 -3.08
#